data_AF-A0A377TIW3-F1
#
_entry.id   AF-A0A377TIW3-F1
#
_cell.length_a   1.000
_cell.length_b   1.000
_cell.length_c   1.000
_cell.angle_alpha   90.00
_cell.angle_beta   90.00
_cell.angle_gamma   90.00
#
_symmetry.space_group_name_H-M   'P 1'
#
loop_
_entity.id
_entity.type
_entity.pdbx_description
1 polymer ?
#
loop_
_entity_poly.entity_id
_entity_poly.type
_entity_poly.pdbx_seq_one_letter_code
_entity_poly.pdbx_strand_id
1 'polypeptide(L)'
;MYYFNVMAIPPADDAKANNNTIQLAVRHRMRLVYRPKALFDLSPNTEAKKLEWRKSGTKLTIKNPTPFFFYFHSIQIGSKEVKPEVNSVAPMTTKEVTLKENINASSITWKVVNDYGGAGSLYSSSL
;
A
#
# COMPACT_ATOMS: atom_id res chain seq x y z
N MET A 1 -0.28 11.25 7.80
CA MET A 1 -0.74 10.89 6.45
C MET A 1 -2.06 11.59 6.21
N TYR A 2 -2.25 12.21 5.05
CA TYR A 2 -3.48 12.88 4.66
C TYR A 2 -4.06 12.27 3.39
N TYR A 3 -5.24 12.73 3.01
CA TYR A 3 -5.87 12.41 1.73
C TYR A 3 -6.23 13.69 1.01
N PHE A 4 -5.91 13.75 -0.28
CA PHE A 4 -6.38 14.78 -1.18
C PHE A 4 -7.62 14.26 -1.92
N ASN A 5 -8.72 15.00 -1.86
CA ASN A 5 -10.00 14.59 -2.42
C ASN A 5 -10.42 15.59 -3.49
N VAL A 6 -10.73 15.09 -4.70
CA VAL A 6 -11.30 15.87 -5.79
C VAL A 6 -12.67 15.28 -6.11
N MET A 7 -13.71 16.11 -6.10
CA MET A 7 -15.08 15.71 -6.42
C MET A 7 -15.52 16.37 -7.73
N ALA A 8 -15.87 15.54 -8.71
CA ALA A 8 -16.50 15.98 -9.95
C ALA A 8 -17.99 15.72 -9.83
N ILE A 9 -18.77 16.80 -9.75
CA ILE A 9 -20.23 16.76 -9.67
C ILE A 9 -20.75 17.20 -11.03
N PRO A 10 -21.39 16.31 -11.81
CA PRO A 10 -22.00 16.72 -13.08
C PRO A 10 -23.19 17.65 -12.80
N PRO A 11 -23.46 18.62 -13.70
CA PRO A 11 -24.67 19.42 -13.60
C PRO A 11 -25.91 18.54 -13.80
N ALA A 12 -27.03 18.93 -13.17
CA ALA A 12 -28.32 18.33 -13.46
C ALA A 12 -28.82 18.79 -14.84
N ASP A 13 -29.54 17.91 -15.54
CA ASP A 13 -30.16 18.20 -16.83
C ASP A 13 -31.66 18.45 -16.62
N ASP A 14 -32.06 19.72 -16.65
CA ASP A 14 -33.45 20.15 -16.42
C ASP A 14 -34.42 19.56 -17.47
N ALA A 15 -33.93 19.23 -18.67
CA ALA A 15 -34.74 18.57 -19.70
C ALA A 15 -35.13 17.13 -19.32
N LYS A 16 -34.48 16.55 -18.31
CA LYS A 16 -34.75 15.20 -17.78
C LYS A 16 -35.36 15.23 -16.38
N ALA A 17 -35.78 16.40 -15.88
CA ALA A 17 -36.29 16.57 -14.52
C ALA A 17 -37.51 15.66 -14.20
N ASN A 18 -38.34 15.35 -15.19
CA ASN A 18 -39.52 14.47 -15.04
C ASN A 18 -39.25 12.98 -15.35
N ASN A 19 -37.98 12.60 -15.58
CA ASN A 19 -37.58 11.23 -15.86
C ASN A 19 -36.83 10.63 -14.66
N ASN A 20 -36.92 9.30 -14.51
CA ASN A 20 -36.06 8.56 -13.58
C ASN A 20 -34.63 8.54 -14.14
N THR A 21 -33.71 9.28 -13.51
CA THR A 21 -32.31 9.34 -13.92
C THR A 21 -31.37 8.93 -12.79
N ILE A 22 -30.23 8.36 -13.14
CA ILE A 22 -29.11 8.13 -12.23
C ILE A 22 -28.05 9.18 -12.54
N GLN A 23 -27.70 10.00 -11.55
CA GLN A 23 -26.58 10.92 -11.63
C GLN A 23 -25.41 10.38 -10.81
N LEU A 24 -24.24 10.33 -11.42
CA LEU A 24 -23.02 9.84 -10.78
C LEU A 24 -22.06 10.99 -10.54
N ALA A 25 -21.84 11.32 -9.26
CA ALA A 25 -20.71 12.15 -8.86
C ALA A 25 -19.51 11.25 -8.56
N VAL A 26 -18.33 11.62 -9.06
CA VAL A 26 -17.10 10.83 -8.87
C VAL A 26 -16.19 11.55 -7.87
N ARG A 27 -15.76 10.83 -6.82
CA ARG A 27 -14.74 11.30 -5.87
C ARG A 27 -13.43 10.57 -6.10
N HIS A 28 -12.41 11.29 -6.55
CA HIS A 28 -11.04 10.80 -6.56
C HIS A 28 -10.38 11.09 -5.22
N ARG A 29 -9.97 10.04 -4.50
CA ARG A 29 -9.27 10.13 -3.21
C ARG A 29 -7.84 9.63 -3.35
N MET A 30 -6.88 10.55 -3.29
CA MET A 30 -5.45 10.27 -3.42
C MET A 30 -4.75 10.40 -2.07
N ARG A 31 -3.68 9.64 -1.86
CA ARG A 31 -2.87 9.72 -0.63
C ARG A 31 -1.94 10.92 -0.71
N LEU A 32 -1.90 11.72 0.35
CA LEU A 32 -0.97 12.85 0.48
C LEU A 32 -0.04 12.56 1.67
N VAL A 33 1.22 12.25 1.36
CA VAL A 33 2.24 11.90 2.35
C VAL A 33 3.22 13.05 2.47
N TYR A 34 3.19 13.73 3.62
CA TYR A 34 4.16 14.79 3.92
C TYR A 34 5.55 14.19 4.19
N ARG A 35 6.58 14.71 3.52
CA ARG A 35 7.98 14.34 3.71
C ARG A 35 8.76 15.55 4.25
N PRO A 36 9.19 15.53 5.52
CA PRO A 36 10.09 16.55 6.05
C PRO A 36 11.38 16.67 5.23
N LYS A 37 11.93 17.88 5.16
CA LYS A 37 13.15 18.19 4.38
C LYS A 37 14.35 17.28 4.74
N ALA A 38 14.48 16.90 6.01
CA ALA A 38 15.55 15.99 6.47
C ALA A 38 15.51 14.59 5.84
N LEU A 39 14.40 14.21 5.20
CA LEU A 39 14.23 12.91 4.52
C LEU A 39 14.23 13.05 3.00
N PHE A 40 14.55 14.23 2.44
CA PHE A 40 14.38 14.52 1.02
C PHE A 40 15.28 13.66 0.13
N ASP A 41 16.52 13.43 0.55
CA ASP A 41 17.50 12.61 -0.20
C ASP A 41 17.25 11.10 -0.07
N LEU A 42 16.29 10.71 0.78
CA LEU A 42 15.89 9.32 0.97
C LEU A 42 14.61 9.04 0.16
N SER A 43 14.54 7.83 -0.40
CA SER A 43 13.37 7.39 -1.16
C SER A 43 12.72 6.15 -0.54
N PRO A 44 11.37 6.00 -0.62
CA PRO A 44 10.73 4.77 -0.21
C PRO A 44 11.27 3.56 -0.98
N ASN A 45 11.61 3.72 -2.27
CA ASN A 45 12.11 2.60 -3.05
C ASN A 45 13.40 2.04 -2.41
N THR A 46 14.40 2.88 -2.18
CA THR A 46 15.69 2.45 -1.59
C THR A 46 15.57 1.97 -0.15
N GLU A 47 14.64 2.53 0.62
CA GLU A 47 14.46 2.24 2.05
C GLU A 47 13.64 0.97 2.29
N ALA A 48 12.84 0.52 1.32
CA ALA A 48 12.01 -0.67 1.44
C ALA A 48 12.79 -1.97 1.70
N LYS A 49 14.09 -2.02 1.37
CA LYS A 49 14.99 -3.13 1.71
C LYS A 49 15.20 -3.33 3.21
N LYS A 50 14.93 -2.29 4.03
CA LYS A 50 15.10 -2.31 5.49
C LYS A 50 13.88 -2.90 6.21
N LEU A 51 12.84 -3.29 5.47
CA LEU A 51 11.71 -4.00 6.05
C LEU A 51 12.16 -5.35 6.58
N GLU A 52 11.80 -5.61 7.83
CA GLU A 52 12.08 -6.87 8.51
C GLU A 52 10.81 -7.73 8.51
N TRP A 53 10.97 -9.00 8.19
CA TRP A 53 9.87 -9.95 8.08
C TRP A 53 10.11 -11.13 9.02
N ARG A 54 9.05 -11.61 9.66
CA ARG A 54 9.08 -12.85 10.47
C ARG A 54 7.77 -13.58 10.29
N LYS A 55 7.81 -14.90 10.17
CA LYS A 55 6.62 -15.74 10.08
C LYS A 55 6.60 -16.80 11.18
N SER A 56 5.44 -16.98 11.80
CA SER A 56 5.18 -18.06 12.77
C SER A 56 3.81 -18.67 12.46
N GLY A 57 3.80 -19.89 11.91
CA GLY A 57 2.57 -20.52 11.40
C GLY A 57 1.87 -19.62 10.39
N THR A 58 0.62 -19.24 10.67
CA THR A 58 -0.17 -18.32 9.84
C THR A 58 0.06 -16.85 10.15
N LYS A 59 0.85 -16.50 11.17
CA LYS A 59 1.11 -15.10 11.53
C LYS A 59 2.33 -14.57 10.78
N LEU A 60 2.15 -13.48 10.04
CA LEU A 60 3.22 -12.72 9.41
C LEU A 60 3.41 -11.40 10.16
N THR A 61 4.63 -11.16 10.63
CA THR A 61 5.04 -9.91 11.28
C THR A 61 5.94 -9.12 10.36
N ILE A 62 5.67 -7.82 10.25
CA ILE A 62 6.36 -6.89 9.37
C ILE A 62 6.79 -5.72 10.22
N LYS A 63 8.09 -5.53 10.39
CA LYS A 63 8.64 -4.38 11.11
C LYS A 63 9.20 -3.39 10.10
N ASN A 64 8.73 -2.16 10.21
CA ASN A 64 9.21 -1.03 9.44
C ASN A 64 10.02 -0.09 10.36
N PRO A 65 11.36 -0.20 10.36
CA PRO A 65 12.23 0.67 11.14
C PRO A 65 12.49 2.03 10.47
N THR A 66 11.83 2.34 9.35
CA THR A 66 12.09 3.54 8.55
C THR A 66 11.04 4.63 8.81
N PRO A 67 11.33 5.90 8.50
CA PRO A 67 10.36 6.99 8.59
C PRO A 67 9.39 7.05 7.39
N PHE A 68 9.29 5.99 6.58
CA PHE A 68 8.47 5.97 5.36
C PHE A 68 7.20 5.12 5.50
N PHE A 69 6.11 5.58 4.87
CA PHE A 69 4.95 4.73 4.61
C PHE A 69 5.28 3.82 3.43
N PHE A 70 5.09 2.52 3.61
CA PHE A 70 5.20 1.57 2.50
C PHE A 70 3.82 1.05 2.11
N TYR A 71 3.51 1.20 0.84
CA TYR A 71 2.36 0.60 0.19
C TYR A 71 2.87 -0.47 -0.74
N PHE A 72 2.36 -1.70 -0.60
CA PHE A 72 2.90 -2.81 -1.35
C PHE A 72 2.29 -2.89 -2.74
N HIS A 73 3.15 -2.93 -3.76
CA HIS A 73 2.76 -3.28 -5.11
C HIS A 73 2.53 -4.79 -5.22
N SER A 74 3.40 -5.60 -4.62
CA SER A 74 3.28 -7.06 -4.51
C SER A 74 4.02 -7.57 -3.28
N ILE A 75 3.53 -8.67 -2.69
CA ILE A 75 4.21 -9.41 -1.61
C ILE A 75 3.96 -10.89 -1.86
N GLN A 76 5.01 -11.69 -1.85
CA GLN A 76 4.93 -13.13 -2.07
C GLN A 76 5.75 -13.87 -1.03
N ILE A 77 5.19 -14.95 -0.48
CA ILE A 77 5.89 -15.92 0.37
C ILE A 77 6.11 -17.16 -0.50
N GLY A 78 7.37 -17.47 -0.84
CA GLY A 78 7.67 -18.40 -1.93
C GLY A 78 7.01 -17.93 -3.23
N SER A 79 6.12 -18.76 -3.81
CA SER A 79 5.34 -18.44 -5.01
C SER A 79 3.94 -17.88 -4.75
N LYS A 80 3.51 -17.79 -3.47
CA LYS A 80 2.14 -17.40 -3.13
C LYS A 80 2.03 -15.92 -2.79
N GLU A 81 1.14 -15.21 -3.47
CA GLU A 81 0.86 -13.80 -3.19
C GLU A 81 0.05 -13.62 -1.90
N VAL A 82 0.49 -12.69 -1.05
CA VAL A 82 -0.12 -12.36 0.26
C VAL A 82 -0.45 -10.87 0.41
N LYS A 83 -0.44 -10.14 -0.70
CA LYS A 83 -0.83 -8.73 -0.76
C LYS A 83 -2.26 -8.46 -0.24
N PRO A 84 -3.29 -9.28 -0.53
CA PRO A 84 -4.65 -9.03 -0.06
C PRO A 84 -4.76 -8.86 1.47
N GLU A 85 -3.90 -9.55 2.22
CA GLU A 85 -3.81 -9.51 3.67
C GLU A 85 -2.96 -8.33 4.16
N VAL A 86 -1.97 -7.89 3.36
CA VAL A 86 -1.01 -6.85 3.72
C VAL A 86 -0.89 -5.78 2.62
N ASN A 87 -1.67 -4.71 2.75
CA ASN A 87 -1.64 -3.62 1.76
C ASN A 87 -0.60 -2.53 2.05
N SER A 88 -0.23 -2.34 3.33
CA SER A 88 0.70 -1.28 3.75
C SER A 88 1.25 -1.49 5.16
N VAL A 89 2.35 -0.80 5.46
CA VAL A 89 2.94 -0.66 6.79
C VAL A 89 3.35 0.80 7.04
N ALA A 90 3.05 1.31 8.23
CA ALA A 90 3.32 2.69 8.62
C ALA A 90 4.77 2.88 9.10
N PRO A 91 5.31 4.12 9.08
CA PRO A 91 6.63 4.43 9.62
C PRO A 91 6.79 3.98 11.07
N MET A 92 7.97 3.47 11.44
CA MET A 92 8.32 3.14 12.83
C MET A 92 7.30 2.21 13.53
N THR A 93 6.67 1.30 12.78
CA THR A 93 5.68 0.36 13.33
C THR A 93 6.04 -1.09 13.04
N THR A 94 5.52 -1.97 13.89
CA THR A 94 5.42 -3.41 13.64
C THR A 94 3.97 -3.76 13.40
N LYS A 95 3.70 -4.45 12.29
CA LYS A 95 2.36 -4.90 11.90
C LYS A 95 2.31 -6.42 11.88
N GLU A 96 1.34 -7.00 12.59
CA GLU A 96 1.03 -8.42 12.52
C GLU A 96 -0.20 -8.63 11.64
N VAL A 97 -0.16 -9.65 10.79
CA VAL A 97 -1.27 -10.05 9.93
C VAL A 97 -1.42 -11.56 9.93
N THR A 98 -2.66 -12.02 10.02
CA THR A 98 -3.01 -13.45 9.90
C THR A 98 -3.21 -13.80 8.43
N LEU A 99 -2.39 -14.72 7.93
CA LEU A 99 -2.52 -15.32 6.59
C LEU A 99 -3.67 -16.32 6.58
N LYS A 100 -4.34 -16.45 5.42
CA LYS A 100 -5.46 -17.41 5.24
C LYS A 100 -5.04 -18.87 5.43
N GLU A 101 -3.78 -19.17 5.15
CA GLU A 101 -3.20 -20.49 5.30
C GLU A 101 -1.75 -20.41 5.76
N ASN A 102 -1.23 -21.53 6.26
CA ASN A 102 0.18 -21.64 6.61
C ASN A 102 1.01 -21.96 5.36
N ILE A 103 1.67 -20.94 4.81
CA ILE A 103 2.53 -21.08 3.63
C ILE A 103 3.91 -21.59 4.04
N ASN A 104 4.29 -22.79 3.60
CA ASN A 104 5.61 -23.36 3.84
C ASN A 104 6.61 -22.85 2.80
N ALA A 105 7.30 -21.76 3.10
CA ALA A 105 8.42 -21.25 2.32
C ALA A 105 9.43 -20.54 3.24
N SER A 106 10.70 -20.51 2.83
CA SER A 106 11.80 -19.90 3.57
C SER A 106 12.11 -18.46 3.14
N SER A 107 11.42 -17.93 2.14
CA SER A 107 11.68 -16.59 1.60
C SER A 107 10.41 -15.80 1.35
N ILE A 108 10.55 -14.48 1.48
CA ILE A 108 9.55 -13.48 1.14
C ILE A 108 10.14 -12.51 0.14
N THR A 109 9.36 -12.16 -0.88
CA THR A 109 9.71 -11.12 -1.85
C THR A 109 8.65 -10.03 -1.88
N TRP A 110 9.06 -8.79 -2.09
CA TRP A 110 8.13 -7.66 -2.13
C TRP A 110 8.58 -6.56 -3.09
N LYS A 111 7.59 -5.83 -3.60
CA LYS A 111 7.76 -4.55 -4.29
C LYS A 111 6.89 -3.52 -3.59
N VAL A 112 7.41 -2.31 -3.41
CA VAL A 112 6.61 -1.17 -2.92
C VAL A 112 6.18 -0.29 -4.09
N VAL A 113 5.08 0.43 -3.93
CA VAL A 113 4.70 1.50 -4.86
C VAL A 113 5.66 2.67 -4.62
N ASN A 114 6.31 3.16 -5.67
CA ASN A 114 7.22 4.29 -5.59
C ASN A 114 6.47 5.63 -5.57
N ASP A 115 7.20 6.74 -5.40
CA ASP A 115 6.62 8.09 -5.31
C ASP A 115 5.88 8.53 -6.59
N TYR A 116 6.15 7.87 -7.72
CA TYR A 116 5.53 8.13 -9.02
C TYR A 116 4.31 7.23 -9.29
N GLY A 117 3.91 6.39 -8.33
CA GLY A 117 2.77 5.47 -8.45
C GLY A 117 3.08 4.15 -9.16
N GLY A 118 4.32 3.95 -9.61
CA GLY A 118 4.76 2.72 -10.28
C GLY A 118 5.28 1.65 -9.31
N ALA A 119 5.52 0.45 -9.84
CA ALA A 119 6.20 -0.60 -9.09
C ALA A 119 7.67 -0.23 -8.85
N GLY A 120 8.12 -0.30 -7.61
CA GLY A 120 9.51 -0.18 -7.22
C GLY A 120 10.34 -1.43 -7.54
N SER A 121 11.57 -1.43 -7.04
CA SER A 121 12.51 -2.55 -7.14
C SER A 121 11.99 -3.78 -6.38
N LEU A 122 12.39 -4.97 -6.84
CA LEU A 122 12.10 -6.23 -6.16
C LEU A 122 13.10 -6.44 -5.02
N TYR A 123 12.58 -6.72 -3.83
CA TYR A 123 13.34 -7.06 -2.64
C TYR A 123 13.03 -8.48 -2.18
N SER A 124 13.96 -9.09 -1.45
CA SER A 124 13.82 -10.45 -0.90
C SER A 124 14.48 -10.55 0.48
N SER A 125 13.94 -11.41 1.33
CA SER A 125 14.48 -11.77 2.65
C SER A 125 14.14 -13.22 2.97
N SER A 126 14.95 -13.86 3.81
CA SER A 126 14.56 -15.08 4.51
C SER A 126 13.44 -14.80 5.53
N LEU A 127 12.61 -15.80 5.81
CA LEU A 127 11.52 -15.76 6.80
C LEU A 127 11.82 -16.54 8.08
#